data_AF-A0AAJ6CFK6-F1
#
_entry.id   AF-A0AAJ6CFK6-F1
#
_cell.length_a   1.000
_cell.length_b   1.000
_cell.length_c   1.000
_cell.angle_alpha   90.00
_cell.angle_beta   90.00
_cell.angle_gamma   90.00
#
_symmetry.space_group_name_H-M   'P 1'
#
loop_
_entity.id
_entity.type
_entity.pdbx_description
1 polymer ?
#
loop_
_entity_poly.entity_id
_entity_poly.type
_entity_poly.pdbx_seq_one_letter_code
_entity_poly.pdbx_strand_id
1 'polypeptide(L)'
;MEDDELVATLPVFLNHAPAGESRESSRSGVRLELFQYPLYPRDHPLPVPVSAAERGQSIASRLRPRSNRVEMDLPLDVRTSVFNSEKGGEYAEATERLDQIPVPGEVKQERSMQDSPRFDRIRLESFDVPNAAEYMICTVKDGELHLTPLDAVLQLRPSMQHVDMLSQAEANERQGRAPVSDDEQETQSMQDKRPGIVPLNVSLRTDAMRSGADSYRSSRDAQDSEAERWVNLRWVDEHASDMRKLTEQHLLAHSRAALHCDHRVKDFF
;
A
#
# COMPACT_ATOMS: atom_id res chain seq x y z
N MET A 1 -38.70 31.52 -21.07
CA MET A 1 -37.56 30.91 -20.36
C MET A 1 -37.86 31.23 -18.93
N GLU A 2 -38.50 30.30 -18.21
CA GLU A 2 -38.82 30.47 -16.80
C GLU A 2 -37.49 30.58 -16.06
N ASP A 3 -37.30 31.69 -15.34
CA ASP A 3 -36.11 31.92 -14.55
C ASP A 3 -36.03 30.83 -13.47
N ASP A 4 -34.97 30.03 -13.49
CA ASP A 4 -34.69 29.03 -12.45
C ASP A 4 -34.68 29.73 -11.08
N GLU A 5 -35.71 29.47 -10.27
CA GLU A 5 -35.83 30.04 -8.93
C GLU A 5 -34.71 29.46 -8.06
N LEU A 6 -33.78 30.32 -7.60
CA LEU A 6 -32.66 29.93 -6.76
C LEU A 6 -33.16 29.40 -5.42
N VAL A 7 -33.22 28.07 -5.28
CA VAL A 7 -33.72 27.40 -4.07
C VAL A 7 -32.71 27.47 -2.91
N ALA A 8 -31.41 27.41 -3.19
CA ALA A 8 -30.36 27.44 -2.16
C ALA A 8 -29.02 27.95 -2.70
N THR A 9 -28.26 28.64 -1.84
CA THR A 9 -26.87 29.02 -2.10
C THR A 9 -25.97 28.33 -1.08
N LEU A 10 -24.95 27.62 -1.56
CA LEU A 10 -24.01 26.89 -0.72
C LEU A 10 -22.63 27.57 -0.77
N PRO A 11 -22.11 28.13 0.34
CA PRO A 11 -20.76 28.66 0.38
C PRO A 11 -19.75 27.52 0.24
N VAL A 12 -18.80 27.69 -0.67
CA VAL A 12 -17.74 26.73 -0.95
C VAL A 12 -16.41 27.28 -0.46
N PHE A 13 -15.75 26.53 0.41
CA PHE A 13 -14.44 26.83 0.95
C PHE A 13 -13.43 25.81 0.44
N LEU A 14 -12.28 26.28 -0.02
CA LEU A 14 -11.17 25.40 -0.38
C LEU A 14 -10.19 25.32 0.79
N ASN A 15 -9.88 24.11 1.18
CA ASN A 15 -8.88 23.79 2.17
C ASN A 15 -7.55 23.52 1.44
N HIS A 16 -6.55 24.35 1.72
CA HIS A 16 -5.25 24.42 1.02
C HIS A 16 -5.34 24.92 -0.43
N ALA A 17 -4.40 25.77 -0.83
CA ALA A 17 -4.32 26.25 -2.22
C ALA A 17 -3.90 25.09 -3.14
N PRO A 18 -4.46 24.99 -4.36
CA PRO A 18 -4.04 23.98 -5.34
C PRO A 18 -2.57 24.21 -5.71
N ALA A 19 -1.87 23.13 -6.04
CA ALA A 19 -0.41 23.01 -6.12
C ALA A 19 0.30 23.79 -7.25
N GLY A 20 -0.19 24.98 -7.60
CA GLY A 20 0.42 25.90 -8.57
C GLY A 20 1.67 26.61 -8.05
N GLU A 21 1.87 26.67 -6.73
CA GLU A 21 3.07 27.24 -6.12
C GLU A 21 3.69 26.20 -5.18
N SER A 22 4.85 25.68 -5.60
CA SER A 22 5.83 24.93 -4.80
C SER A 22 5.23 23.93 -3.80
N ARG A 23 5.32 22.62 -4.13
CA ARG A 23 4.95 21.43 -3.32
C ARG A 23 5.43 21.43 -1.85
N GLU A 24 6.19 22.42 -1.42
CA GLU A 24 6.85 22.55 -0.13
C GLU A 24 6.18 23.57 0.83
N SER A 25 5.31 24.49 0.38
CA SER A 25 4.96 25.66 1.21
C SER A 25 3.52 25.76 1.77
N SER A 26 2.55 24.93 1.39
CA SER A 26 1.16 25.05 1.88
C SER A 26 0.61 23.82 2.64
N ARG A 27 1.45 22.84 2.95
CA ARG A 27 0.99 21.59 3.57
C ARG A 27 0.90 21.77 5.08
N SER A 28 -0.33 21.84 5.61
CA SER A 28 -0.63 21.05 6.81
C SER A 28 0.04 19.70 6.58
N GLY A 29 0.90 19.22 7.49
CA GLY A 29 1.75 18.02 7.29
C GLY A 29 0.98 16.69 7.12
N VAL A 30 -0.26 16.77 6.67
CA VAL A 30 -1.25 15.73 6.45
C VAL A 30 -1.28 15.42 4.96
N ARG A 31 -1.26 14.12 4.67
CA ARG A 31 -1.39 13.55 3.32
C ARG A 31 -2.76 12.91 3.21
N LEU A 32 -3.52 13.24 2.15
CA LEU A 32 -4.87 12.73 1.94
C LEU A 32 -4.90 11.82 0.71
N GLU A 33 -5.19 10.55 0.95
CA GLU A 33 -5.20 9.51 -0.09
C GLU A 33 -6.57 8.82 -0.13
N LEU A 34 -7.05 8.51 -1.34
CA LEU A 34 -8.28 7.74 -1.53
C LEU A 34 -7.95 6.28 -1.79
N PHE A 35 -8.38 5.40 -0.89
CA PHE A 35 -8.22 3.95 -1.04
C PHE A 35 -9.49 3.31 -1.62
N GLN A 36 -9.35 2.65 -2.75
CA GLN A 36 -10.42 1.94 -3.43
C GLN A 36 -10.26 0.43 -3.26
N TYR A 37 -11.37 -0.25 -2.94
CA TYR A 37 -11.43 -1.70 -2.72
C TYR A 37 -12.35 -2.38 -3.73
N PRO A 38 -11.96 -2.53 -5.00
CA PRO A 38 -12.85 -3.00 -6.05
C PRO A 38 -13.35 -4.44 -5.90
N LEU A 39 -12.70 -5.26 -5.08
CA LEU A 39 -13.16 -6.62 -4.78
C LEU A 39 -14.11 -6.69 -3.59
N TYR A 40 -14.34 -5.57 -2.89
CA TYR A 40 -15.22 -5.51 -1.74
C TYR A 40 -16.51 -4.78 -2.10
N PRO A 41 -17.68 -5.29 -1.66
CA PRO A 41 -18.95 -4.62 -1.92
C PRO A 41 -19.03 -3.32 -1.12
N ARG A 42 -19.72 -2.33 -1.69
CA ARG A 42 -19.80 -0.95 -1.19
C ARG A 42 -20.19 -0.84 0.30
N ASP A 43 -21.17 -1.65 0.72
CA ASP A 43 -21.78 -1.53 2.05
C ASP A 43 -21.17 -2.51 3.07
N HIS A 44 -20.00 -3.08 2.75
CA HIS A 44 -19.26 -3.93 3.65
C HIS A 44 -17.89 -3.31 3.92
N PRO A 45 -17.68 -2.64 5.06
CA PRO A 45 -16.37 -2.13 5.42
C PRO A 45 -15.36 -3.28 5.50
N LEU A 46 -14.08 -2.92 5.48
CA LEU A 46 -13.00 -3.90 5.61
C LEU A 46 -13.26 -4.80 6.82
N PRO A 47 -13.50 -6.11 6.61
CA PRO A 47 -13.92 -6.98 7.67
C PRO A 47 -12.72 -7.24 8.57
N VAL A 48 -12.74 -6.72 9.81
CA VAL A 48 -12.06 -7.40 10.90
C VAL A 48 -13.05 -8.43 11.45
N PRO A 49 -12.84 -9.73 11.23
CA PRO A 49 -13.74 -10.74 11.74
C PRO A 49 -13.86 -10.65 13.26
N VAL A 50 -15.05 -10.92 13.81
CA VAL A 50 -15.26 -10.90 15.26
C VAL A 50 -14.26 -11.81 15.97
N SER A 51 -13.96 -12.98 15.39
CA SER A 51 -12.97 -13.91 15.95
C SER A 51 -11.57 -13.29 16.03
N ALA A 52 -11.18 -12.45 15.05
CA ALA A 52 -9.91 -11.75 15.06
C ALA A 52 -9.90 -10.60 16.06
N ALA A 53 -10.99 -9.84 16.14
CA ALA A 53 -11.16 -8.77 17.12
C ALA A 53 -11.09 -9.30 18.56
N GLU A 54 -11.71 -10.46 18.84
CA GLU A 54 -11.63 -11.15 20.14
C GLU A 54 -10.19 -11.57 20.50
N ARG A 55 -9.36 -11.86 19.49
CA ARG A 55 -7.92 -12.13 19.67
C ARG A 55 -7.07 -10.86 19.78
N GLY A 56 -7.69 -9.68 19.77
CA GLY A 56 -6.98 -8.39 19.79
C GLY A 56 -6.28 -8.06 18.48
N GLN A 57 -6.57 -8.78 17.38
CA GLN A 57 -5.95 -8.51 16.09
C GLN A 57 -6.66 -7.35 15.40
N SER A 58 -5.88 -6.38 14.96
CA SER A 58 -6.35 -5.27 14.13
C SER A 58 -5.70 -5.27 12.76
N ILE A 59 -6.24 -4.43 11.89
CA ILE A 59 -5.61 -4.07 10.61
C ILE A 59 -4.23 -3.46 10.92
N ALA A 60 -3.22 -3.93 10.19
CA ALA A 60 -1.87 -3.36 10.21
C ALA A 60 -1.60 -2.73 8.85
N SER A 61 -0.93 -1.58 8.81
CA SER A 61 -0.58 -0.95 7.53
C SER A 61 0.83 -0.37 7.55
N ARG A 62 1.43 -0.31 6.36
CA ARG A 62 2.74 0.31 6.13
C ARG A 62 2.74 1.09 4.83
N LEU A 63 3.55 2.14 4.77
CA LEU A 63 3.67 3.05 3.64
C LEU A 63 5.13 3.23 3.24
N ARG A 64 5.37 3.34 1.94
CA ARG A 64 6.57 3.90 1.33
C ARG A 64 6.26 5.29 0.78
N PRO A 65 6.68 6.38 1.45
CA PRO A 65 6.24 7.72 1.13
C PRO A 65 6.63 8.24 -0.27
N ARG A 66 7.81 7.90 -0.78
CA ARG A 66 8.31 8.39 -2.08
C ARG A 66 7.69 7.63 -3.25
N SER A 67 7.58 6.32 -3.14
CA SER A 67 6.98 5.46 -4.15
C SER A 67 5.47 5.32 -4.05
N ASN A 68 4.85 5.95 -3.04
CA ASN A 68 3.42 5.92 -2.77
C ASN A 68 2.82 4.50 -2.65
N ARG A 69 3.60 3.54 -2.15
CA ARG A 69 3.12 2.17 -1.96
C ARG A 69 2.61 1.97 -0.55
N VAL A 70 1.37 1.54 -0.45
CA VAL A 70 0.70 1.16 0.79
C VAL A 70 0.44 -0.33 0.79
N GLU A 71 0.79 -0.98 1.89
CA GLU A 71 0.41 -2.35 2.15
C GLU A 71 -0.40 -2.43 3.44
N MET A 72 -1.35 -3.35 3.46
CA MET A 72 -2.26 -3.52 4.58
C MET A 72 -2.52 -4.99 4.84
N ASP A 73 -2.24 -5.46 6.06
CA ASP A 73 -2.53 -6.82 6.49
C ASP A 73 -3.88 -6.85 7.21
N LEU A 74 -4.88 -7.51 6.61
CA LEU A 74 -6.17 -7.77 7.24
C LEU A 74 -6.17 -9.12 7.95
N PRO A 75 -6.70 -9.19 9.17
CA PRO A 75 -6.85 -10.46 9.85
C PRO A 75 -7.96 -11.31 9.22
N LEU A 76 -7.76 -12.62 9.21
CA LEU A 76 -8.68 -13.62 8.68
C LEU A 76 -9.50 -14.27 9.80
N ASP A 77 -10.67 -14.78 9.43
CA ASP A 77 -11.48 -15.60 10.32
C ASP A 77 -10.92 -17.02 10.32
N VAL A 78 -10.35 -17.44 11.45
CA VAL A 78 -9.71 -18.75 11.62
C VAL A 78 -10.63 -19.78 12.28
N ARG A 79 -11.95 -19.51 12.33
CA ARG A 79 -12.95 -20.47 12.81
C ARG A 79 -12.96 -21.71 11.91
N THR A 80 -13.02 -22.90 12.51
CA THR A 80 -12.98 -24.20 11.81
C THR A 80 -14.07 -24.35 10.74
N SER A 81 -15.18 -23.61 10.83
CA SER A 81 -16.25 -23.62 9.84
C SER A 81 -15.90 -22.95 8.50
N VAL A 82 -14.95 -22.02 8.51
CA VAL A 82 -14.57 -21.19 7.34
C VAL A 82 -13.10 -21.33 6.97
N PHE A 83 -12.25 -21.77 7.91
CA PHE A 83 -10.81 -21.86 7.75
C PHE A 83 -10.33 -23.31 7.80
N ASN A 84 -9.60 -23.72 6.76
CA ASN A 84 -8.90 -24.99 6.77
C ASN A 84 -7.56 -24.83 7.52
N SER A 85 -7.47 -25.43 8.70
CA SER A 85 -6.29 -25.33 9.56
C SER A 85 -5.06 -26.07 9.01
N GLU A 86 -5.24 -27.12 8.23
CA GLU A 86 -4.15 -27.88 7.59
C GLU A 86 -3.46 -27.02 6.53
N LYS A 87 -4.24 -26.50 5.57
CA LYS A 87 -3.73 -25.57 4.55
C LYS A 87 -3.21 -24.27 5.17
N GLY A 88 -3.89 -23.77 6.19
CA GLY A 88 -3.44 -22.62 6.96
C GLY A 88 -2.06 -22.81 7.60
N GLY A 89 -1.71 -24.03 8.01
CA GLY A 89 -0.40 -24.39 8.54
C GLY A 89 0.68 -24.41 7.47
N GLU A 90 0.44 -25.06 6.32
CA GLU A 90 1.36 -25.09 5.18
C GLU A 90 1.74 -23.66 4.74
N TYR A 91 0.74 -22.78 4.59
CA TYR A 91 0.99 -21.38 4.24
C TYR A 91 1.74 -20.65 5.35
N ALA A 92 1.46 -20.92 6.63
CA ALA A 92 2.13 -20.25 7.73
C ALA A 92 3.62 -20.59 7.79
N GLU A 93 3.99 -21.85 7.57
CA GLU A 93 5.38 -22.30 7.52
C GLU A 93 6.12 -21.69 6.33
N ALA A 94 5.51 -21.69 5.14
CA ALA A 94 6.11 -21.07 3.96
C ALA A 94 6.27 -19.54 4.10
N THR A 95 5.35 -18.91 4.85
CA THR A 95 5.27 -17.46 5.05
C THR A 95 5.95 -17.02 6.35
N GLU A 96 6.52 -17.92 7.16
CA GLU A 96 7.19 -17.57 8.43
C GLU A 96 8.36 -16.60 8.19
N ARG A 97 8.97 -16.67 6.99
CA ARG A 97 10.05 -15.77 6.55
C ARG A 97 9.57 -14.40 6.09
N LEU A 98 8.27 -14.18 5.92
CA LEU A 98 7.72 -12.91 5.48
C LEU A 98 7.63 -11.94 6.65
N ASP A 99 8.17 -10.74 6.48
CA ASP A 99 8.04 -9.68 7.47
C ASP A 99 6.56 -9.36 7.70
N GLN A 100 6.08 -9.70 8.89
CA GLN A 100 4.77 -9.30 9.38
C GLN A 100 4.78 -7.80 9.65
N ILE A 101 3.73 -7.09 9.23
CA ILE A 101 3.60 -5.66 9.55
C ILE A 101 3.32 -5.54 11.04
N PRO A 102 4.22 -4.92 11.85
CA PRO A 102 3.97 -4.77 13.26
C PRO A 102 2.83 -3.77 13.48
N VAL A 103 1.84 -4.15 14.28
CA VAL A 103 0.78 -3.24 14.71
C VAL A 103 1.33 -2.36 15.85
N PRO A 104 1.35 -1.03 15.69
CA PRO A 104 1.83 -0.13 16.74
C PRO A 104 0.94 -0.22 17.99
N GLY A 105 1.52 -0.66 19.12
CA GLY A 105 0.82 -0.79 20.40
C GLY A 105 0.17 -2.14 20.66
N GLU A 106 0.26 -3.10 19.73
CA GLU A 106 -0.14 -4.47 19.99
C GLU A 106 0.91 -5.13 20.89
N VAL A 107 0.51 -5.53 22.09
CA VAL A 107 1.32 -6.40 22.93
C VAL A 107 1.37 -7.73 22.19
N LYS A 108 2.56 -8.15 21.74
CA LYS A 108 2.76 -9.53 21.27
C LYS A 108 2.33 -10.43 22.43
N GLN A 109 1.09 -10.95 22.39
CA GLN A 109 0.76 -12.11 23.19
C GLN A 109 1.77 -13.15 22.76
N GLU A 110 2.62 -13.57 23.69
CA GLU A 110 3.48 -14.72 23.48
C GLU A 110 2.54 -15.86 23.07
N ARG A 111 2.54 -16.18 21.77
CA ARG A 111 1.85 -17.37 21.29
C ARG A 111 2.40 -18.50 22.15
N SER A 112 1.52 -19.16 22.89
CA SER A 112 1.96 -20.30 23.70
C SER A 112 2.71 -21.25 22.77
N MET A 113 3.76 -21.89 23.26
CA MET A 113 4.60 -22.82 22.50
C MET A 113 3.80 -24.00 21.86
N GLN A 114 2.51 -24.12 22.19
CA GLN A 114 1.54 -25.08 21.66
C GLN A 114 0.66 -24.56 20.50
N ASP A 115 0.68 -23.26 20.18
CA ASP A 115 -0.16 -22.74 19.09
C ASP A 115 0.62 -22.82 17.78
N SER A 116 0.24 -23.78 16.94
CA SER A 116 0.83 -23.99 15.62
C SER A 116 0.78 -22.69 14.80
N PRO A 117 1.80 -22.37 13.98
CA PRO A 117 1.74 -21.24 13.08
C PRO A 117 0.53 -21.40 12.15
N ARG A 118 -0.29 -20.35 12.02
CA ARG A 118 -1.45 -20.32 11.12
C ARG A 118 -1.39 -19.07 10.26
N PHE A 119 -1.77 -19.22 9.01
CA PHE A 119 -1.96 -18.11 8.08
C PHE A 119 -3.25 -17.36 8.46
N ASP A 120 -3.11 -16.39 9.36
CA ASP A 120 -4.22 -15.67 9.97
C ASP A 120 -4.39 -14.23 9.44
N ARG A 121 -3.64 -13.85 8.39
CA ARG A 121 -3.69 -12.52 7.78
C ARG A 121 -3.57 -12.60 6.26
N ILE A 122 -4.26 -11.72 5.55
CA ILE A 122 -4.10 -11.51 4.11
C ILE A 122 -3.57 -10.09 3.83
N ARG A 123 -2.61 -9.98 2.92
CA ARG A 123 -2.01 -8.71 2.54
C ARG A 123 -2.74 -8.09 1.35
N LEU A 124 -3.13 -6.83 1.45
CA LEU A 124 -3.52 -6.00 0.32
C LEU A 124 -2.34 -5.12 -0.10
N GLU A 125 -2.13 -5.03 -1.39
CA GLU A 125 -1.12 -4.16 -2.01
C GLU A 125 -1.82 -3.06 -2.80
N SER A 126 -1.31 -1.83 -2.68
CA SER A 126 -1.81 -0.68 -3.42
C SER A 126 -1.26 -0.61 -4.85
N PHE A 127 -2.11 -0.22 -5.78
CA PHE A 127 -1.73 0.17 -7.13
C PHE A 127 -2.13 1.63 -7.37
N ASP A 128 -1.19 2.44 -7.85
CA ASP A 128 -1.47 3.83 -8.21
C ASP A 128 -2.48 3.89 -9.37
N VAL A 129 -3.51 4.70 -9.20
CA VAL A 129 -4.46 5.04 -10.27
C VAL A 129 -4.03 6.39 -10.85
N PRO A 130 -3.66 6.49 -12.13
CA PRO A 130 -3.25 7.76 -12.72
C PRO A 130 -4.43 8.74 -12.72
N ASN A 131 -4.20 9.93 -12.15
CA ASN A 131 -5.22 10.96 -12.07
C ASN A 131 -5.47 11.59 -13.45
N ALA A 132 -6.69 11.44 -13.96
CA ALA A 132 -7.11 12.13 -15.19
C ALA A 132 -7.48 13.60 -14.94
N ALA A 133 -7.75 13.96 -13.68
CA ALA A 133 -8.10 15.30 -13.23
C ALA A 133 -7.65 15.51 -11.77
N GLU A 134 -7.75 16.74 -11.27
CA GLU A 134 -7.58 17.03 -9.84
C GLU A 134 -8.83 16.57 -9.07
N TYR A 135 -8.66 15.56 -8.23
CA TYR A 135 -9.72 15.06 -7.37
C TYR A 135 -9.71 15.79 -6.02
N MET A 136 -10.90 16.07 -5.50
CA MET A 136 -11.09 16.69 -4.19
C MET A 136 -12.18 15.95 -3.43
N ILE A 137 -12.02 15.85 -2.11
CA ILE A 137 -13.07 15.38 -1.20
C ILE A 137 -13.86 16.59 -0.71
N CYS A 138 -15.19 16.47 -0.73
CA CYS A 138 -16.09 17.46 -0.16
C CYS A 138 -16.64 16.98 1.19
N THR A 139 -16.58 17.85 2.20
CA THR A 139 -17.26 17.65 3.48
C THR A 139 -18.31 18.73 3.64
N VAL A 140 -19.55 18.32 3.91
CA VAL A 140 -20.67 19.24 4.17
C VAL A 140 -20.84 19.38 5.67
N LYS A 141 -20.76 20.60 6.20
CA LYS A 141 -21.00 20.88 7.63
C LYS A 141 -21.67 22.23 7.79
N ASP A 142 -22.73 22.29 8.60
CA ASP A 142 -23.45 23.53 8.95
C ASP A 142 -23.92 24.36 7.72
N GLY A 143 -24.21 23.70 6.60
CA GLY A 143 -24.60 24.37 5.34
C GLY A 143 -23.41 24.94 4.54
N GLU A 144 -22.18 24.63 4.93
CA GLU A 144 -20.94 24.99 4.24
C GLU A 144 -20.34 23.77 3.52
N LEU A 145 -19.78 23.97 2.32
CA LEU A 145 -19.04 22.95 1.58
C LEU A 145 -17.54 23.19 1.75
N HIS A 146 -16.81 22.24 2.31
CA HIS A 146 -15.35 22.30 2.41
C HIS A 146 -14.74 21.31 1.41
N LEU A 147 -13.96 21.82 0.46
CA LEU A 147 -13.22 21.04 -0.53
C LEU A 147 -11.78 20.86 -0.08
N THR A 148 -11.29 19.62 -0.03
CA THR A 148 -9.87 19.31 0.25
C THR A 148 -9.28 18.51 -0.91
N PRO A 149 -8.17 18.94 -1.53
CA PRO A 149 -7.56 18.21 -2.64
C PRO A 149 -6.97 16.87 -2.17
N LEU A 150 -7.05 15.87 -3.05
CA LEU A 150 -6.45 14.55 -2.85
C LEU A 150 -5.00 14.53 -3.35
N ASP A 151 -4.09 13.96 -2.57
CA ASP A 151 -2.70 13.75 -2.99
C ASP A 151 -2.58 12.57 -3.96
N ALA A 152 -3.32 11.48 -3.73
CA ALA A 152 -3.30 10.30 -4.57
C ALA A 152 -4.58 9.46 -4.48
N VAL A 153 -4.81 8.66 -5.50
CA VAL A 153 -5.86 7.62 -5.54
C VAL A 153 -5.18 6.27 -5.70
N LEU A 154 -5.37 5.38 -4.73
CA LEU A 154 -4.78 4.05 -4.69
C LEU A 154 -5.86 2.98 -4.73
N GLN A 155 -5.62 1.93 -5.51
CA GLN A 155 -6.48 0.75 -5.58
C GLN A 155 -5.82 -0.40 -4.81
N LEU A 156 -6.43 -0.83 -3.71
CA LEU A 156 -5.92 -1.94 -2.90
C LEU A 156 -6.49 -3.28 -3.41
N ARG A 157 -5.60 -4.24 -3.66
CA ARG A 157 -5.95 -5.59 -4.14
C ARG A 157 -5.29 -6.66 -3.29
N PRO A 158 -5.94 -7.82 -3.05
CA PRO A 158 -5.32 -8.94 -2.37
C PRO A 158 -4.09 -9.44 -3.10
N SER A 159 -3.01 -9.60 -2.36
CA SER A 159 -1.75 -10.15 -2.84
C SER A 159 -1.71 -11.66 -2.61
N MET A 160 -1.17 -12.38 -3.58
CA MET A 160 -1.00 -13.84 -3.54
C MET A 160 0.45 -14.26 -3.23
N GLN A 161 1.25 -13.36 -2.64
CA GLN A 161 2.66 -13.63 -2.27
C GLN A 161 2.84 -14.92 -1.45
N HIS A 162 1.88 -15.28 -0.61
CA HIS A 162 1.90 -16.52 0.18
C HIS A 162 1.92 -17.80 -0.70
N VAL A 163 1.31 -17.77 -1.89
CA VAL A 163 1.33 -18.89 -2.84
C VAL A 163 2.68 -18.99 -3.56
N ASP A 164 3.25 -17.84 -3.94
CA ASP A 164 4.57 -17.80 -4.57
C ASP A 164 5.64 -18.33 -3.62
N MET A 165 5.55 -17.96 -2.34
CA MET A 165 6.45 -18.44 -1.29
C MET A 165 6.31 -19.93 -1.02
N LEU A 166 5.07 -20.45 -0.96
CA LEU A 166 4.84 -21.90 -0.84
C LEU A 166 5.46 -22.65 -2.02
N SER A 167 5.26 -22.15 -3.25
CA SER A 167 5.83 -22.75 -4.46
C SER A 167 7.36 -22.76 -4.46
N GLN A 168 7.98 -21.68 -3.97
CA GLN A 168 9.44 -21.58 -3.83
C GLN A 168 9.97 -22.52 -2.73
N ALA A 169 9.27 -22.63 -1.60
CA ALA A 169 9.63 -23.56 -0.53
C ALA A 169 9.61 -25.00 -1.03
N GLU A 170 8.53 -25.42 -1.72
CA GLU A 170 8.43 -26.75 -2.32
C GLU A 170 9.53 -27.01 -3.36
N ALA A 171 9.86 -26.02 -4.20
CA ALA A 171 10.93 -26.15 -5.19
C ALA A 171 12.30 -26.34 -4.52
N ASN A 172 12.58 -25.59 -3.46
CA ASN A 172 13.81 -25.71 -2.69
C ASN A 172 13.91 -27.06 -1.97
N GLU A 173 12.81 -27.58 -1.44
CA GLU A 173 12.78 -28.92 -0.84
C GLU A 173 13.03 -30.01 -1.88
N ARG A 174 12.45 -29.89 -3.09
CA ARG A 174 12.72 -30.82 -4.19
C ARG A 174 14.17 -30.78 -4.64
N GLN A 175 14.78 -29.59 -4.68
CA GLN A 175 16.20 -29.43 -5.00
C GLN A 175 17.12 -29.95 -3.89
N GLY A 176 16.77 -29.74 -2.62
CA GLY A 176 17.51 -30.27 -1.46
C GLY A 176 17.36 -31.78 -1.25
N ARG A 177 16.31 -32.39 -1.82
CA ARG A 177 16.03 -33.83 -1.79
C ARG A 177 16.44 -34.56 -3.07
N ALA A 178 16.88 -33.85 -4.11
CA ALA A 178 17.56 -34.49 -5.22
C ALA A 178 18.78 -35.23 -4.65
N PRO A 179 18.93 -36.55 -4.90
CA PRO A 179 20.15 -37.23 -4.48
C PRO A 179 21.29 -36.48 -5.15
N VAL A 180 22.17 -35.90 -4.34
CA VAL A 180 23.50 -35.52 -4.80
C VAL A 180 24.04 -36.83 -5.38
N SER A 181 24.04 -36.96 -6.70
CA SER A 181 24.59 -38.13 -7.37
C SER A 181 26.03 -38.19 -6.91
N ASP A 182 26.35 -39.23 -6.15
CA ASP A 182 27.65 -39.45 -5.50
C ASP A 182 28.75 -39.83 -6.52
N ASP A 183 28.63 -39.35 -7.76
CA ASP A 183 29.58 -39.60 -8.86
C ASP A 183 30.52 -38.41 -9.11
N GLU A 184 30.43 -37.33 -8.32
CA GLU A 184 31.38 -36.21 -8.40
C GLU A 184 32.32 -36.08 -7.19
N GLN A 185 32.38 -37.09 -6.30
CA GLN A 185 33.30 -37.06 -5.14
C GLN A 185 34.75 -37.47 -5.44
N GLU A 186 35.11 -37.92 -6.65
CA GLU A 186 36.51 -38.28 -6.97
C GLU A 186 37.27 -37.28 -7.87
N THR A 187 36.71 -36.11 -8.21
CA THR A 187 37.48 -35.07 -8.93
C THR A 187 37.77 -33.79 -8.14
N GLN A 188 37.35 -33.72 -6.87
CA GLN A 188 37.53 -32.55 -6.00
C GLN A 188 38.76 -32.60 -5.07
N SER A 189 39.89 -33.13 -5.54
CA SER A 189 41.17 -33.00 -4.81
C SER A 189 42.28 -32.27 -5.59
N MET A 190 41.99 -31.75 -6.79
CA MET A 190 42.95 -31.00 -7.60
C MET A 190 42.27 -29.85 -8.37
N GLN A 191 41.66 -28.88 -7.67
CA GLN A 191 41.39 -27.58 -8.30
C GLN A 191 41.34 -26.42 -7.31
N ASP A 192 42.41 -26.34 -6.52
CA ASP A 192 42.87 -25.06 -6.01
C ASP A 192 43.27 -24.16 -7.19
N LYS A 193 42.75 -22.92 -7.20
CA LYS A 193 43.03 -21.80 -8.14
C LYS A 193 42.32 -21.85 -9.49
N ARG A 194 41.05 -21.41 -9.52
CA ARG A 194 40.51 -20.69 -10.69
C ARG A 194 40.48 -19.18 -10.37
N PRO A 195 41.11 -18.32 -11.17
CA PRO A 195 41.16 -16.88 -10.92
C PRO A 195 39.77 -16.26 -11.03
N GLY A 196 39.52 -15.23 -10.21
CA GLY A 196 38.25 -14.53 -10.13
C GLY A 196 37.77 -14.05 -11.50
N ILE A 197 36.66 -14.62 -11.96
CA ILE A 197 35.91 -14.11 -13.10
C ILE A 197 35.09 -12.95 -12.57
N VAL A 198 35.61 -11.73 -12.73
CA VAL A 198 34.81 -10.52 -12.64
C VAL A 198 34.05 -10.43 -13.98
N PRO A 199 32.73 -10.59 -14.02
CA PRO A 199 32.00 -10.37 -15.27
C PRO A 199 32.07 -8.87 -15.58
N LEU A 200 32.99 -8.48 -16.46
CA LEU A 200 33.06 -7.13 -16.99
C LEU A 200 32.07 -7.01 -18.14
N ASN A 201 30.83 -6.68 -17.81
CA ASN A 201 29.78 -6.34 -18.76
C ASN A 201 30.03 -4.94 -19.34
N VAL A 202 30.75 -4.89 -20.46
CA VAL A 202 30.96 -3.66 -21.24
C VAL A 202 29.81 -3.51 -22.26
N SER A 203 28.86 -2.62 -21.96
CA SER A 203 27.81 -2.24 -22.92
C SER A 203 28.37 -1.24 -23.94
N LEU A 204 28.46 -1.65 -25.22
CA LEU A 204 28.72 -0.72 -26.31
C LEU A 204 27.50 0.19 -26.50
N ARG A 205 27.72 1.51 -26.48
CA ARG A 205 26.70 2.51 -26.78
C ARG A 205 26.47 2.57 -28.29
N THR A 206 25.38 1.97 -28.75
CA THR A 206 24.79 2.21 -30.07
C THR A 206 23.55 3.08 -29.95
N ASP A 207 23.29 3.88 -31.00
CA ASP A 207 22.30 4.96 -31.10
C ASP A 207 20.83 4.46 -31.20
N ALA A 208 20.50 3.38 -30.49
CA ALA A 208 19.15 2.83 -30.31
C ALA A 208 18.56 3.22 -28.93
N MET A 209 19.00 4.36 -28.39
CA MET A 209 18.98 4.68 -26.96
C MET A 209 17.63 5.25 -26.44
N ARG A 210 16.56 5.35 -27.24
CA ARG A 210 15.28 5.89 -26.72
C ARG A 210 14.39 4.81 -26.06
N SER A 211 14.28 3.62 -26.66
CA SER A 211 13.43 2.54 -26.12
C SER A 211 14.09 1.80 -24.93
N GLY A 212 15.42 1.65 -24.95
CA GLY A 212 16.17 1.06 -23.83
C GLY A 212 16.40 1.99 -22.63
N ALA A 213 16.28 3.31 -22.83
CA ALA A 213 16.39 4.27 -21.74
C ALA A 213 15.14 4.26 -20.85
N ASP A 214 13.95 4.09 -21.43
CA ASP A 214 12.70 4.00 -20.66
C ASP A 214 12.60 2.69 -19.89
N SER A 215 13.08 1.56 -20.45
CA SER A 215 13.15 0.29 -19.72
C SER A 215 14.18 0.34 -18.59
N TYR A 216 15.38 0.91 -18.83
CA TYR A 216 16.40 1.06 -17.80
C TYR A 216 15.96 2.04 -16.69
N ARG A 217 15.25 3.12 -17.04
CA ARG A 217 14.66 4.04 -16.06
C ARG A 217 13.56 3.37 -15.24
N SER A 218 12.64 2.66 -15.89
CA SER A 218 11.59 1.90 -15.19
C SER A 218 12.15 0.82 -14.26
N SER A 219 13.18 0.08 -14.69
CA SER A 219 13.87 -0.88 -13.81
C SER A 219 14.57 -0.21 -12.63
N ARG A 220 15.16 0.97 -12.84
CA ARG A 220 15.82 1.71 -11.76
C ARG A 220 14.82 2.34 -10.79
N ASP A 221 13.73 2.90 -11.29
CA ASP A 221 12.64 3.43 -10.47
C ASP A 221 11.97 2.31 -9.66
N ALA A 222 11.80 1.12 -10.25
CA ALA A 222 11.34 -0.06 -9.54
C ALA A 222 12.33 -0.46 -8.43
N GLN A 223 13.63 -0.54 -8.72
CA GLN A 223 14.66 -0.86 -7.72
C GLN A 223 14.74 0.18 -6.60
N ASP A 224 14.66 1.47 -6.93
CA ASP A 224 14.70 2.56 -5.95
C ASP A 224 13.42 2.55 -5.09
N SER A 225 12.27 2.20 -5.68
CA SER A 225 11.01 1.98 -4.94
C SER A 225 11.09 0.77 -4.01
N GLU A 226 11.76 -0.29 -4.43
CA GLU A 226 11.99 -1.51 -3.64
C GLU A 226 12.99 -1.29 -2.51
N ALA A 227 13.97 -0.41 -2.70
CA ALA A 227 14.95 -0.03 -1.69
C ALA A 227 14.38 0.93 -0.63
N GLU A 228 13.22 1.54 -0.89
CA GLU A 228 12.59 2.45 0.05
C GLU A 228 12.18 1.74 1.35
N ARG A 229 12.45 2.39 2.48
CA ARG A 229 12.10 1.87 3.79
C ARG A 229 10.60 2.00 4.04
N TRP A 230 10.03 0.95 4.60
CA TRP A 230 8.65 0.95 5.07
C TRP A 230 8.50 1.79 6.34
N VAL A 231 7.45 2.60 6.38
CA VAL A 231 6.98 3.33 7.56
C VAL A 231 5.72 2.65 8.05
N ASN A 232 5.74 2.13 9.27
CA ASN A 232 4.56 1.50 9.86
C ASN A 232 3.54 2.56 10.26
N LEU A 233 2.30 2.33 9.90
CA LEU A 233 1.18 3.19 10.21
C LEU A 233 0.31 2.55 11.28
N ARG A 234 -0.32 3.40 12.10
CA ARG A 234 -1.31 2.96 13.08
C ARG A 234 -2.68 3.06 12.45
N TRP A 235 -3.42 1.95 12.44
CA TRP A 235 -4.83 1.96 12.07
C TRP A 235 -5.68 2.60 13.16
N VAL A 236 -6.55 3.53 12.78
CA VAL A 236 -7.54 4.15 13.66
C VAL A 236 -8.89 3.98 12.99
N ASP A 237 -9.83 3.40 13.73
CA ASP A 237 -11.16 3.10 13.24
C ASP A 237 -12.04 4.36 13.10
N GLU A 238 -13.06 4.28 12.24
CA GLU A 238 -13.98 5.39 11.93
C GLU A 238 -14.80 5.88 13.12
N HIS A 239 -15.10 4.99 14.05
CA HIS A 239 -15.87 5.32 15.23
C HIS A 239 -15.02 5.89 16.36
N ALA A 240 -13.69 5.92 16.22
CA ALA A 240 -12.82 6.46 17.24
C ALA A 240 -13.02 7.98 17.38
N SER A 241 -13.22 8.46 18.62
CA SER A 241 -13.40 9.90 18.89
C SER A 241 -12.21 10.75 18.46
N ASP A 242 -11.03 10.14 18.38
CA ASP A 242 -9.80 10.79 17.94
C ASP A 242 -9.82 11.05 16.43
N MET A 243 -10.37 10.11 15.64
CA MET A 243 -10.52 10.31 14.20
C MET A 243 -11.48 11.46 13.90
N ARG A 244 -12.63 11.52 14.58
CA ARG A 244 -13.58 12.62 14.36
C ARG A 244 -12.95 13.99 14.57
N LYS A 245 -12.17 14.15 15.64
CA LYS A 245 -11.45 15.41 15.93
C LYS A 245 -10.42 15.72 14.85
N LEU A 246 -9.67 14.72 14.40
CA LEU A 246 -8.65 14.86 13.37
C LEU A 246 -9.25 15.23 12.01
N THR A 247 -10.37 14.60 11.65
CA THR A 247 -11.17 14.91 10.46
C THR A 247 -11.70 16.33 10.49
N GLU A 248 -12.28 16.76 11.63
CA GLU A 248 -12.76 18.14 11.79
C GLU A 248 -11.61 19.16 11.74
N GLN A 249 -10.44 18.82 12.26
CA GLN A 249 -9.26 19.69 12.21
C GLN A 249 -8.64 19.78 10.82
N HIS A 250 -8.62 18.71 10.02
CA HIS A 250 -7.85 18.70 8.77
C HIS A 250 -8.68 18.76 7.50
N LEU A 251 -9.95 18.36 7.50
CA LEU A 251 -10.82 18.44 6.31
C LEU A 251 -11.65 19.73 6.24
N LEU A 252 -11.80 20.45 7.35
CA LEU A 252 -12.48 21.73 7.37
C LEU A 252 -11.50 22.85 7.02
N ALA A 253 -11.93 23.73 6.12
CA ALA A 253 -11.14 24.90 5.75
C ALA A 253 -11.05 25.87 6.94
N HIS A 254 -9.83 26.17 7.37
CA HIS A 254 -9.59 27.16 8.43
C HIS A 254 -9.75 28.60 7.95
N SER A 255 -9.48 28.83 6.66
CA SER A 255 -9.60 30.14 6.03
C SER A 255 -10.93 30.24 5.30
N ARG A 256 -11.66 31.32 5.60
CA ARG A 256 -12.89 31.71 4.88
C ARG A 256 -12.65 32.88 3.92
N ALA A 257 -11.39 33.11 3.54
CA ALA A 257 -11.06 34.18 2.61
C ALA A 257 -11.65 33.89 1.22
N ALA A 258 -12.18 34.92 0.56
CA ALA A 258 -12.70 34.80 -0.79
C ALA A 258 -11.56 34.51 -1.78
N LEU A 259 -11.68 33.40 -2.50
CA LEU A 259 -10.75 33.05 -3.58
C LEU A 259 -11.15 33.82 -4.83
N HIS A 260 -10.16 34.43 -5.47
CA HIS A 260 -10.31 35.15 -6.73
C HIS A 260 -9.64 34.33 -7.83
N CYS A 261 -10.37 34.13 -8.94
CA CYS A 261 -9.80 33.50 -10.12
C CYS A 261 -9.16 34.59 -10.98
N ASP A 262 -7.84 34.56 -11.10
CA ASP A 262 -7.09 35.53 -11.91
C ASP A 262 -7.14 35.23 -13.42
N HIS A 263 -7.65 34.06 -13.80
CA HIS A 263 -7.78 33.67 -15.20
C HIS A 263 -9.00 34.31 -15.87
N ARG A 264 -8.79 34.82 -17.09
CA ARG A 264 -9.86 35.40 -17.88
C ARG A 264 -10.67 34.27 -18.51
N VAL A 265 -11.99 34.45 -18.61
CA VAL A 265 -12.92 33.46 -19.20
C VAL A 265 -12.50 33.01 -20.61
N LYS A 266 -11.79 33.86 -21.37
CA LYS A 266 -11.30 33.54 -22.72
C LYS A 266 -10.16 32.52 -22.74
N ASP A 267 -9.46 32.33 -21.62
CA ASP A 267 -8.33 31.41 -21.50
C ASP A 267 -8.79 29.98 -21.12
N PHE A 268 -10.10 29.78 -20.87
CA PHE A 268 -10.69 28.49 -20.52
C PHE A 268 -11.19 27.67 -21.73
N PHE A 269 -11.35 28.30 -22.89
CA PHE A 269 -11.95 27.71 -24.10
C PHE A 269 -10.96 27.57 -25.24
#